data_AF-M5ILX9-F1
#
_entry.id   AF-M5ILX9-F1
#
_cell.length_a   1.000
_cell.length_b   1.000
_cell.length_c   1.000
_cell.angle_alpha   90.00
_cell.angle_beta   90.00
_cell.angle_gamma   90.00
#
_symmetry.space_group_name_H-M   'P 1'
#
loop_
_entity.id
_entity.type
_entity.pdbx_description
1 polymer ?
#
loop_
_entity_poly.entity_id
_entity_poly.type
_entity_poly.pdbx_seq_one_letter_code
_entity_poly.pdbx_strand_id
1 'polypeptide(L)' 'MHFIGIDIGGASSKVAVMDERGKFCELFLLPSGFSAVRVARQIKEVLE' A
#
# COMPACT_ATOMS: atom_id res chain seq x y z
N MET A 1 -2.11 16.02 6.83
CA MET A 1 -1.77 15.46 5.50
C MET A 1 -1.35 14.01 5.70
N HIS A 2 -1.61 13.11 4.74
CA HIS A 2 -1.18 11.72 4.83
C HIS A 2 -0.08 11.41 3.82
N PHE A 3 0.85 10.54 4.21
CA PHE A 3 1.93 10.03 3.38
C PHE A 3 1.71 8.54 3.17
N ILE A 4 1.91 8.05 1.95
CA ILE A 4 1.69 6.64 1.61
C ILE A 4 3.00 6.04 1.11
N GLY A 5 3.50 5.03 1.81
CA GLY A 5 4.61 4.18 1.37
C GLY A 5 4.08 2.89 0.76
N ILE A 6 4.52 2.55 -0.45
CA ILE A 6 4.12 1.32 -1.16
C ILE A 6 5.37 0.53 -1.54
N ASP A 7 5.44 -0.72 -1.08
CA ASP A 7 6.44 -1.72 -1.48
C ASP A 7 5.74 -2.83 -2.25
N ILE A 8 5.95 -2.90 -3.58
CA ILE A 8 5.36 -3.93 -4.44
C ILE A 8 6.37 -5.06 -4.65
N GLY A 9 6.17 -6.16 -3.92
CA GLY A 9 6.91 -7.40 -4.12
C GLY A 9 6.23 -8.35 -5.11
N GLY A 10 6.93 -9.43 -5.50
CA GLY A 10 6.37 -10.45 -6.39
C GLY A 10 5.26 -11.30 -5.75
N ALA A 11 5.47 -11.72 -4.49
CA ALA A 11 4.50 -12.49 -3.73
C ALA A 11 3.48 -11.61 -3.00
N SER A 12 3.94 -10.52 -2.39
CA SER A 12 3.11 -9.64 -1.55
C SER A 12 3.54 -8.19 -1.64
N SER A 13 2.57 -7.28 -1.50
CA SER A 13 2.76 -5.83 -1.47
C SER A 13 2.36 -5.30 -0.10
N LYS A 14 3.14 -4.35 0.42
CA LYS A 14 2.92 -3.70 1.70
C LYS A 14 2.52 -2.24 1.45
N VAL A 15 1.52 -1.77 2.18
CA VAL A 15 1.09 -0.37 2.14
C VAL A 15 1.09 0.16 3.56
N ALA A 16 1.75 1.30 3.75
CA ALA A 16 1.78 2.02 5.01
C ALA A 16 1.28 3.45 4.80
N VAL A 17 0.26 3.84 5.55
CA VAL A 17 -0.27 5.20 5.59
C VAL A 17 0.23 5.84 6.88
N MET A 18 0.88 7.00 6.76
CA MET A 18 1.46 7.74 7.89
C MET A 18 0.86 9.14 8.00
N ASP A 19 0.70 9.63 9.22
CA ASP A 19 0.43 11.04 9.49
C ASP A 19 1.68 11.91 9.33
N GLU A 20 1.52 13.21 9.51
CA GLU A 20 2.59 14.21 9.45
C GLU A 20 3.67 14.07 10.52
N ARG A 21 3.41 13.29 11.57
CA ARG A 21 4.37 12.98 12.64
C ARG A 21 5.09 11.66 12.38
N GLY A 22 4.84 11.03 11.23
CA GLY A 22 5.39 9.72 10.87
C GLY A 22 4.75 8.55 11.59
N LYS A 23 3.59 8.74 12.24
CA LYS A 23 2.89 7.65 12.91
C LYS A 23 2.07 6.86 11.89
N PHE A 24 2.14 5.54 11.94
CA PHE A 24 1.28 4.68 11.12
C PHE A 24 -0.20 4.85 11.51
N CYS A 25 -1.00 5.28 10.55
CA CYS A 25 -2.46 5.30 10.61
C CYS A 25 -3.02 3.96 10.16
N GLU A 26 -2.49 3.43 9.05
CA GLU A 26 -2.88 2.14 8.49
C GLU A 26 -1.66 1.38 7.98
N LEU A 27 -1.75 0.06 8.09
CA LEU A 27 -0.74 -0.86 7.60
C LEU A 27 -1.44 -2.13 7.12
N PHE A 28 -1.34 -2.44 5.83
CA PHE A 28 -1.95 -3.63 5.26
C PHE A 28 -1.07 -4.31 4.21
N LEU A 29 -1.34 -5.60 4.02
CA LEU A 29 -0.64 -6.48 3.09
C LEU A 29 -1.63 -6.98 2.04
N LEU A 30 -1.19 -7.03 0.78
CA LEU A 30 -1.95 -7.58 -0.34
C LEU A 30 -1.14 -8.65 -1.06
N PRO A 31 -1.74 -9.74 -1.53
CA PRO A 31 -1.08 -10.66 -2.45
C PRO A 31 -0.86 -9.97 -3.81
N SER A 32 0.35 -10.05 -4.37
CA SER A 32 0.70 -9.24 -5.55
C SER A 32 0.51 -9.94 -6.88
N GLY A 33 0.62 -11.27 -6.90
CA GLY A 33 0.42 -12.08 -8.10
C GLY A 33 1.25 -11.62 -9.31
N PHE A 34 2.45 -11.10 -9.08
CA PHE A 34 3.42 -10.66 -10.11
C PHE A 34 2.95 -9.54 -11.08
N SER A 35 1.83 -8.85 -10.80
CA SER A 35 1.37 -7.73 -11.63
C SER A 35 1.29 -6.44 -10.83
N ALA A 36 2.36 -5.63 -10.89
CA ALA A 36 2.42 -4.35 -10.18
C ALA A 36 1.27 -3.40 -10.54
N VAL A 37 0.85 -3.38 -11.81
CA VAL A 37 -0.25 -2.54 -12.29
C VAL A 37 -1.59 -2.94 -11.67
N ARG A 38 -1.89 -4.25 -11.62
CA ARG A 38 -3.12 -4.75 -10.99
C ARG A 38 -3.14 -4.40 -9.51
N VAL A 39 -2.01 -4.64 -8.82
CA VAL A 39 -1.91 -4.40 -7.39
C VAL A 39 -2.03 -2.92 -7.07
N ALA A 40 -1.42 -2.03 -7.85
CA ALA A 40 -1.57 -0.59 -7.67
C ALA A 40 -3.04 -0.14 -7.78
N ARG A 41 -3.83 -0.74 -8.69
CA ARG A 41 -5.28 -0.46 -8.78
C ARG A 41 -6.03 -0.94 -7.54
N GLN A 42 -5.75 -2.15 -7.06
CA GLN A 42 -6.36 -2.67 -5.84
C GLN A 42 -5.98 -1.82 -4.61
N ILE A 43 -4.74 -1.36 -4.51
CA ILE A 43 -4.30 -0.44 -3.45
C ILE A 43 -5.11 0.86 -3.51
N LYS A 44 -5.33 1.40 -4.72
CA LYS A 44 -6.16 2.60 -4.90
C LYS A 44 -7.59 2.38 -4.41
N GLU A 45 -8.21 1.25 -4.77
CA GLU A 45 -9.56 0.88 -4.33
C GLU A 45 -9.68 0.71 -2.81
N VAL A 46 -8.63 0.23 -2.14
CA VAL A 46 -8.61 0.07 -0.66
C VAL A 46 -8.49 1.42 0.05
N LEU A 47 -7.84 2.41 -0.58
CA LEU A 47 -7.56 3.71 0.00
C LEU A 47 -8.63 4.79 -0.34
N GLU A 48 -9.58 4.48 -1.22
CA GLU A 48 -10.74 5.34 -1.57
C GLU A 48 -11.92 5.11 -0.63
#